data_AF-A0A2D4MFG6-F1
#
_entry.id   AF-A0A2D4MFG6-F1
#
_cell.length_a   1.000
_cell.length_b   1.000
_cell.length_c   1.000
_cell.angle_alpha   90.00
_cell.angle_beta   90.00
_cell.angle_gamma   90.00
#
_symmetry.space_group_name_H-M   'P 1'
#
loop_
_entity.id
_entity.type
_entity.pdbx_description
1 polymer ?
#
loop_
_entity_poly.entity_id
_entity_poly.type
_entity_poly.pdbx_seq_one_letter_code
_entity_poly.pdbx_strand_id
1 'polypeptide(L)'
;QWLRIKNIALNTMAVKFETFHNVRKPVDFTVAPVINRFTRRASVCAEAYNPDEEEDDTELRVIYPKTDDQRNRLQEACKDILLFKNLDQEQMSQVLDAMFEKLVEGGEHVIDQGDDGDNFYV
;
A
#
# COMPACT_ATOMS: atom_id res chain seq x y z
N GLN A 1 -25.23 -10.27 27.26
CA GLN A 1 -26.22 -10.21 26.18
C GLN A 1 -26.40 -8.74 25.79
N TRP A 2 -26.06 -8.39 24.53
CA TRP A 2 -26.62 -7.31 23.68
C TRP A 2 -26.95 -5.93 24.33
N LEU A 3 -26.63 -4.73 23.84
CA LEU A 3 -26.42 -4.20 22.47
C LEU A 3 -26.07 -2.68 22.57
N ARG A 4 -25.49 -2.13 21.48
CA ARG A 4 -25.48 -0.70 21.02
C ARG A 4 -24.48 0.27 21.69
N ILE A 5 -23.39 0.67 21.04
CA ILE A 5 -23.25 1.61 19.89
C ILE A 5 -23.91 2.98 20.16
N LYS A 6 -23.10 4.00 20.50
CA LYS A 6 -22.76 5.18 19.65
C LYS A 6 -22.01 6.27 20.44
N ASN A 7 -21.01 6.85 19.77
CA ASN A 7 -20.35 8.15 20.01
C ASN A 7 -19.39 8.26 21.21
N ILE A 8 -18.09 8.40 20.95
CA ILE A 8 -17.38 9.68 20.66
C ILE A 8 -17.51 10.63 21.86
N ALA A 9 -16.45 10.69 22.65
CA ALA A 9 -15.61 11.89 22.73
C ALA A 9 -14.53 11.68 23.81
N LEU A 10 -13.28 11.86 23.37
CA LEU A 10 -12.22 12.60 24.07
C LEU A 10 -11.97 12.24 25.54
N ASN A 11 -10.84 11.60 25.81
CA ASN A 11 -10.05 12.06 26.94
C ASN A 11 -8.57 11.69 26.88
N THR A 12 -7.79 12.53 27.59
CA THR A 12 -6.44 12.31 28.14
C THR A 12 -5.31 12.85 27.26
N MET A 13 -4.97 14.14 27.36
CA MET A 13 -4.10 14.80 28.36
C MET A 13 -2.60 14.46 28.24
N ALA A 14 -1.81 15.53 28.01
CA ALA A 14 -0.44 15.83 28.50
C ALA A 14 0.66 14.76 28.24
N VAL A 15 1.92 15.08 27.93
CA VAL A 15 2.89 15.79 28.78
C VAL A 15 4.11 16.25 27.95
N LYS A 16 4.71 17.37 28.40
CA LYS A 16 6.16 17.72 28.43
C LYS A 16 6.84 18.40 27.23
N PHE A 17 6.93 19.72 27.38
CA PHE A 17 8.09 20.56 27.12
C PHE A 17 9.40 19.93 27.60
N GLU A 18 10.42 19.86 26.73
CA GLU A 18 11.81 20.23 27.05
C GLU A 18 12.67 20.35 25.78
N THR A 19 13.70 21.16 25.91
CA THR A 19 14.32 21.99 24.88
C THR A 19 15.45 21.27 24.14
N PHE A 20 15.42 21.25 22.81
CA PHE A 20 16.64 21.11 22.00
C PHE A 20 16.73 22.26 21.01
N HIS A 21 17.75 23.10 21.22
CA HIS A 21 18.09 24.18 20.32
C HIS A 21 18.54 23.60 18.97
N ASN A 22 17.84 23.92 17.88
CA ASN A 22 18.51 23.93 16.58
C ASN A 22 17.86 24.94 15.62
N VAL A 23 18.52 26.10 15.54
CA VAL A 23 18.59 27.07 14.43
C VAL A 23 17.29 27.33 13.65
N ARG A 24 16.67 28.47 13.95
CA ARG A 24 15.63 29.11 13.12
C ARG A 24 16.15 29.29 11.69
N LYS A 25 15.59 28.54 10.73
CA LYS A 25 15.56 28.96 9.33
C LYS A 25 14.36 29.91 9.13
N PRO A 26 14.49 31.00 8.36
CA PRO A 26 13.38 31.91 8.14
C PRO A 26 12.24 31.16 7.44
N VAL A 27 11.04 31.28 8.01
CA VAL A 27 9.82 30.68 7.47
C VAL A 27 9.44 31.48 6.23
N ASP A 28 9.71 30.94 5.05
CA ASP A 28 9.09 31.43 3.83
C ASP A 28 7.60 31.10 3.91
N PHE A 29 6.75 32.13 3.91
CA PHE A 29 5.31 31.96 3.87
C PHE A 29 4.91 31.54 2.46
N THR A 30 5.18 30.29 2.09
CA THR A 30 4.68 29.71 0.84
C THR A 30 3.17 29.51 0.98
N VAL A 31 2.41 30.37 0.32
CA VAL A 31 0.96 30.27 0.12
C VAL A 31 0.61 28.83 -0.30
N ALA A 32 -0.27 28.15 0.44
CA ALA A 32 -0.74 26.82 0.05
C ALA A 32 -1.31 26.88 -1.38
N PRO A 33 -0.95 25.95 -2.29
CA PRO A 33 -1.38 26.02 -3.68
C PRO A 33 -2.91 26.03 -3.76
N VAL A 34 -3.45 27.01 -4.48
CA VAL A 34 -4.89 27.14 -4.71
C VAL A 34 -5.39 25.88 -5.40
N ILE A 35 -6.35 25.18 -4.78
CA ILE A 35 -6.92 23.93 -5.31
C ILE A 35 -7.67 24.24 -6.61
N ASN A 36 -6.99 24.11 -7.75
CA ASN A 36 -7.60 24.24 -9.06
C ASN A 36 -8.30 22.93 -9.44
N ARG A 37 -9.63 22.92 -9.32
CA ARG A 37 -10.50 21.80 -9.72
C ARG A 37 -10.50 21.54 -11.24
N PHE A 38 -9.90 22.42 -12.04
CA PHE A 38 -9.77 22.30 -13.50
C PHE A 38 -8.39 21.82 -13.97
N THR A 39 -7.64 21.13 -13.11
CA THR A 39 -6.38 20.49 -13.51
C THR A 39 -6.66 19.47 -14.63
N ARG A 40 -5.77 19.43 -15.64
CA ARG A 40 -5.87 18.48 -16.75
C ARG A 40 -5.88 17.05 -16.20
N ARG A 41 -6.91 16.28 -16.56
CA ARG A 41 -7.03 14.86 -16.20
C ARG A 41 -6.32 14.06 -17.29
N ALA A 42 -5.28 13.31 -16.92
CA ALA A 42 -4.66 12.34 -17.81
C ALA A 42 -5.50 11.06 -17.85
N SER A 43 -5.44 10.35 -18.99
CA SER A 43 -5.98 8.99 -19.09
C SER A 43 -5.02 8.00 -18.44
N VAL A 44 -5.56 6.90 -17.91
CA VAL A 44 -4.79 5.76 -17.39
C VAL A 44 -5.24 4.50 -18.15
N CYS A 45 -4.29 3.64 -18.50
CA CYS A 45 -4.52 2.39 -19.22
C CYS A 45 -3.73 1.27 -18.53
N ALA A 46 -4.26 0.04 -18.60
CA ALA A 46 -3.55 -1.19 -18.23
C ALA A 46 -3.33 -2.03 -19.51
N GLU A 47 -2.59 -3.13 -19.39
CA GLU A 47 -2.44 -4.10 -20.48
C GLU A 47 -3.78 -4.72 -20.89
N ALA A 48 -3.87 -5.15 -22.16
CA ALA A 48 -5.07 -5.77 -22.68
C ALA A 48 -5.08 -7.26 -22.31
N TYR A 49 -6.13 -7.69 -21.62
CA TYR A 49 -6.36 -9.10 -21.28
C TYR A 49 -7.54 -9.65 -22.09
N ASN A 50 -7.35 -10.78 -22.76
CA ASN A 50 -8.39 -11.48 -23.53
C ASN A 50 -8.80 -12.76 -22.79
N PRO A 51 -10.00 -12.82 -22.18
CA PRO A 51 -10.42 -13.99 -21.40
C PRO A 51 -10.74 -15.23 -22.25
N ASP A 52 -10.92 -15.07 -23.57
CA ASP A 52 -11.25 -16.16 -24.51
C ASP A 52 -10.00 -16.74 -25.17
N GLU A 53 -8.84 -16.12 -25.01
CA GLU A 53 -7.58 -16.80 -25.26
C GLU A 53 -7.47 -17.90 -24.22
N GLU A 54 -7.58 -19.16 -24.66
CA GLU A 54 -7.11 -20.28 -23.85
C GLU A 54 -5.61 -20.03 -23.65
N GLU A 55 -5.27 -19.37 -22.54
CA GLU A 55 -3.97 -19.56 -21.91
C GLU A 55 -3.81 -21.08 -21.89
N ASP A 56 -2.92 -21.59 -22.75
CA ASP A 56 -2.29 -22.88 -22.50
C ASP A 56 -2.05 -22.89 -20.98
N ASP A 57 -2.57 -23.89 -20.25
CA ASP A 57 -2.49 -24.14 -18.79
C ASP A 57 -1.03 -24.10 -18.22
N THR A 58 -0.10 -23.60 -19.03
CA THR A 58 1.33 -23.42 -18.95
C THR A 58 1.75 -22.10 -18.28
N GLU A 59 0.86 -21.12 -18.08
CA GLU A 59 1.07 -20.11 -17.02
C GLU A 59 0.81 -20.76 -15.66
N LEU A 60 1.69 -21.69 -15.32
CA LEU A 60 1.72 -22.43 -14.06
C LEU A 60 1.60 -21.42 -12.93
N ARG A 61 0.46 -21.46 -12.22
CA ARG A 61 0.19 -20.66 -11.02
C ARG A 61 1.48 -20.57 -10.20
N VAL A 62 2.08 -19.39 -10.15
CA VAL A 62 3.39 -19.21 -9.53
C VAL A 62 3.21 -19.30 -8.02
N ILE A 63 3.82 -20.30 -7.39
CA ILE A 63 3.77 -20.50 -5.95
C ILE A 63 5.16 -20.32 -5.37
N TYR A 64 5.36 -19.23 -4.63
CA TYR A 64 6.55 -19.01 -3.84
C TYR A 64 6.29 -19.44 -2.39
N PRO A 65 6.91 -20.54 -1.92
CA PRO A 65 6.65 -21.04 -0.57
C PRO A 65 7.06 -19.99 0.48
N LYS A 66 6.17 -19.77 1.46
CA LYS A 66 6.36 -18.85 2.58
C LYS A 66 6.17 -19.59 3.90
N THR A 67 6.80 -19.09 4.95
CA THR A 67 6.50 -19.57 6.31
C THR A 67 5.12 -19.10 6.75
N ASP A 68 4.48 -19.85 7.66
CA ASP A 68 3.16 -19.49 8.19
C ASP A 68 3.17 -18.09 8.84
N ASP A 69 4.25 -17.74 9.53
CA ASP A 69 4.42 -16.41 10.14
C ASP A 69 4.53 -15.29 9.09
N GLN A 70 5.29 -15.51 8.01
CA GLN A 70 5.37 -14.56 6.89
C GLN A 70 4.00 -14.40 6.23
N ARG A 71 3.28 -15.50 6.02
CA ARG A 71 1.96 -15.50 5.40
C ARG A 71 0.94 -14.74 6.25
N ASN A 72 0.92 -14.94 7.56
CA ASN A 72 0.04 -14.22 8.47
C ASN A 72 0.29 -12.71 8.46
N ARG A 73 1.58 -12.30 8.48
CA ARG A 73 1.96 -10.88 8.40
C ARG A 73 1.54 -10.25 7.07
N LEU A 74 1.77 -10.93 5.95
CA LEU A 74 1.35 -10.45 4.64
C LEU A 74 -0.17 -10.36 4.53
N GLN A 75 -0.91 -11.35 5.05
CA GLN A 75 -2.36 -11.34 5.04
C GLN A 75 -2.91 -10.16 5.85
N GLU A 76 -2.31 -9.83 7.00
CA GLU A 76 -2.71 -8.68 7.80
C GLU A 76 -2.41 -7.35 7.11
N ALA A 77 -1.23 -7.22 6.49
CA ALA A 77 -0.86 -6.03 5.73
C ALA A 77 -1.75 -5.81 4.48
N CYS A 78 -2.13 -6.88 3.79
CA CYS A 78 -2.95 -6.80 2.57
C CYS A 78 -4.43 -6.50 2.82
N LYS A 79 -4.98 -6.80 4.01
CA LYS A 79 -6.41 -6.59 4.34
C LYS A 79 -6.86 -5.15 4.20
N ASP A 80 -5.98 -4.19 4.47
CA ASP A 80 -6.33 -2.77 4.44
C ASP A 80 -6.18 -2.13 3.04
N ILE A 81 -5.58 -2.84 2.10
CA ILE A 81 -5.31 -2.36 0.74
C ILE A 81 -6.57 -2.47 -0.12
N LEU A 82 -6.95 -1.38 -0.78
CA LEU A 82 -8.19 -1.29 -1.57
C LEU A 82 -8.29 -2.36 -2.66
N LEU A 83 -7.18 -2.71 -3.31
CA LEU A 83 -7.12 -3.73 -4.35
C LEU A 83 -7.49 -5.12 -3.83
N PHE A 84 -7.14 -5.42 -2.57
CA PHE A 84 -7.32 -6.75 -1.99
C PHE A 84 -8.54 -6.86 -1.06
N LYS A 85 -9.18 -5.72 -0.72
CA LYS A 85 -10.34 -5.66 0.18
C LYS A 85 -11.57 -6.45 -0.30
N ASN A 86 -11.73 -6.59 -1.61
CA ASN A 86 -12.88 -7.26 -2.23
C ASN A 86 -12.54 -8.67 -2.73
N LEU A 87 -11.33 -9.17 -2.43
CA LEU A 87 -10.94 -10.52 -2.83
C LEU A 87 -11.46 -11.55 -1.83
N ASP A 88 -11.88 -12.70 -2.36
CA ASP A 88 -12.23 -13.85 -1.53
C ASP A 88 -10.98 -14.49 -0.93
N GLN A 89 -11.16 -15.31 0.11
CA GLN A 89 -10.06 -15.97 0.82
C GLN A 89 -9.17 -16.83 -0.11
N GLU A 90 -9.76 -17.43 -1.14
CA GLU A 90 -9.03 -18.21 -2.15
C GLU A 90 -8.19 -17.30 -3.06
N GLN A 91 -8.77 -16.22 -3.58
CA GLN A 91 -8.06 -15.24 -4.41
C GLN A 91 -6.93 -14.56 -3.63
N MET A 92 -7.17 -14.21 -2.37
CA MET A 92 -6.15 -13.70 -1.47
C MET A 92 -5.00 -14.71 -1.30
N SER A 93 -5.31 -16.00 -1.13
CA SER A 93 -4.27 -17.04 -1.08
C SER A 93 -3.44 -17.04 -2.35
N GLN A 94 -4.08 -17.02 -3.52
CA GLN A 94 -3.40 -17.04 -4.82
C GLN A 94 -2.48 -15.83 -4.99
N VAL A 95 -2.93 -14.63 -4.58
CA VAL A 95 -2.10 -13.42 -4.59
C VAL A 95 -0.90 -13.57 -3.66
N LEU A 96 -1.11 -14.07 -2.44
CA LEU A 96 -0.02 -14.29 -1.49
C LEU A 96 0.99 -15.33 -2.00
N ASP A 97 0.52 -16.37 -2.69
CA ASP A 97 1.35 -17.41 -3.28
C ASP A 97 2.19 -16.85 -4.46
N ALA A 98 1.62 -15.92 -5.23
CA ALA A 98 2.28 -15.25 -6.36
C ALA A 98 3.29 -14.16 -5.92
N MET A 99 3.16 -13.59 -4.72
CA MET A 99 4.16 -12.65 -4.18
C MET A 99 5.52 -13.35 -4.05
N PHE A 100 6.61 -12.69 -4.42
CA PHE A 100 7.97 -13.20 -4.22
C PHE A 100 8.78 -12.29 -3.30
N GLU A 101 9.83 -12.84 -2.70
CA GLU A 101 10.75 -12.08 -1.87
C GLU A 101 11.81 -11.41 -2.75
N LYS A 102 11.99 -10.09 -2.58
CA LYS A 102 13.07 -9.32 -3.19
C LYS A 102 14.05 -8.93 -2.09
N LEU A 103 15.25 -9.52 -2.13
CA LEU A 103 16.35 -9.10 -1.27
C LEU A 103 16.94 -7.78 -1.80
N VAL A 104 17.23 -6.88 -0.86
CA VAL A 104 17.73 -5.52 -1.12
C VAL A 104 18.95 -5.30 -0.25
N GLU A 105 20.04 -4.84 -0.83
CA GLU A 105 21.26 -4.52 -0.09
C GLU A 105 21.22 -3.11 0.50
N GLY A 106 22.07 -2.86 1.51
CA GLY A 106 22.15 -1.55 2.14
C GLY A 106 22.61 -0.47 1.16
N GLY A 107 21.72 0.48 0.85
CA GLY A 107 21.97 1.56 -0.11
C GLY A 107 21.39 1.33 -1.51
N GLU A 108 20.75 0.19 -1.76
CA GLU A 108 19.98 -0.05 -2.99
C GLU A 108 18.63 0.70 -2.91
N HIS A 109 18.26 1.35 -4.00
CA HIS A 109 16.96 1.99 -4.15
C HIS A 109 15.97 0.95 -4.69
N VAL A 110 14.90 0.68 -3.94
CA VAL A 110 13.88 -0.30 -4.34
C VAL A 110 12.95 0.26 -5.42
N ILE A 111 12.61 1.55 -5.29
CA ILE A 111 11.73 2.28 -6.21
C ILE A 111 12.29 3.69 -6.34
N ASP A 112 12.48 4.17 -7.56
CA ASP A 112 12.88 5.55 -7.84
C ASP A 112 11.70 6.39 -8.34
N GLN A 113 11.70 7.67 -7.99
CA GLN A 113 10.62 8.57 -8.39
C GLN A 113 10.72 8.88 -9.88
N GLY A 114 9.65 8.54 -10.62
CA GLY A 114 9.56 8.76 -12.05
C GLY A 114 9.73 7.49 -12.88
N ASP A 115 10.06 6.37 -12.24
CA ASP A 115 10.11 5.07 -12.89
C ASP A 115 8.71 4.49 -13.06
N ASP A 116 8.54 3.71 -14.12
CA ASP A 116 7.34 2.92 -14.37
C ASP A 116 7.25 1.80 -13.32
N GLY A 117 6.14 1.77 -12.59
CA GLY A 117 5.94 0.85 -11.47
C GLY A 117 5.01 -0.30 -11.84
N ASP A 118 5.59 -1.49 -12.02
CA ASP A 118 4.83 -2.72 -12.35
C ASP A 118 4.66 -3.66 -11.14
N ASN A 119 5.37 -3.40 -10.04
CA ASN A 119 5.40 -4.27 -8.86
C ASN A 119 4.79 -3.60 -7.62
N PHE A 120 4.25 -4.42 -6.72
CA PHE A 120 3.75 -4.03 -5.41
C PHE A 120 4.59 -4.65 -4.29
N TYR A 121 5.03 -3.84 -3.32
CA TYR A 121 5.91 -4.27 -2.22
C TYR A 121 5.24 -4.06 -0.85
N VAL A 122 5.56 -4.92 0.13
CA VAL A 122 5.05 -4.91 1.52
C VAL A 122 6.20 -4.91 2.51
#